data_AF-A0A9W6ZDX5-F1
#
_entry.id   AF-A0A9W6ZDX5-F1
#
_cell.length_a   1.000
_cell.length_b   1.000
_cell.length_c   1.000
_cell.angle_alpha   90.00
_cell.angle_beta   90.00
_cell.angle_gamma   90.00
#
_symmetry.space_group_name_H-M   'P 1'
#
loop_
_entity.id
_entity.type
_entity.pdbx_description
1 polymer ?
#
loop_
_entity_poly.entity_id
_entity_poly.type
_entity_poly.pdbx_seq_one_letter_code
_entity_poly.pdbx_strand_id
1 'polypeptide(L)'
;MVLANFLTLTLLLLAASSIAVPVTEHQVSGMGELFDTVSQTGETLMSAGEIVTLEVRTYTCAEQVNKCDSASSMLHPAGISGTIQCFDDGAGCILDGSSARRGMDVEGTGSKNLLVKAITFKNGQTGWGGGMNVRNGAIVEVRLCFFKECRATTETGNFGGGAIRVDSSTTSVKVYVTRFEGNTAYSNRGNDVYVQEGTIIIENTCPSPYQEFAPTVGVALSTYAVDGFTVSGTPNSLSGCLGDQCVATETSGDDGSENGNFYCANGGTARGYYPACACTCASGYSGTNCETANACVATSSPTDNGSDGNFYCINGGTAGGNTGSCTCTSCAAGYGGINCETKTACTVGADGNACQNDGAATGFIVDNDCACDCSAVDYEGDNCETETACTV
;
A
#
# COMPACT_ATOMS: atom_id res chain seq x y z
N MET A 1 0.80 70.00 -32.93
CA MET A 1 0.89 69.64 -31.50
C MET A 1 -0.24 68.68 -31.17
N VAL A 2 -0.02 67.37 -31.32
CA VAL A 2 -0.58 66.28 -30.48
C VAL A 2 0.32 65.08 -30.79
N LEU A 3 1.06 64.60 -29.78
CA LEU A 3 1.82 63.36 -29.81
C LEU A 3 0.85 62.17 -29.77
N ALA A 4 1.08 61.17 -30.62
CA ALA A 4 0.43 59.88 -30.53
C ALA A 4 1.15 59.00 -29.50
N ASN A 5 0.39 58.52 -28.51
CA ASN A 5 0.79 57.57 -27.47
C ASN A 5 1.20 56.22 -28.09
N PHE A 6 2.43 55.81 -27.87
CA PHE A 6 2.85 54.41 -27.96
C PHE A 6 2.57 53.73 -26.62
N LEU A 7 1.56 52.87 -26.56
CA LEU A 7 1.35 51.94 -25.45
C LEU A 7 1.94 50.59 -25.86
N THR A 8 3.14 50.28 -25.38
CA THR A 8 3.76 48.96 -25.53
C THR A 8 3.07 47.97 -24.58
N LEU A 9 2.41 46.96 -25.14
CA LEU A 9 1.81 45.84 -24.42
C LEU A 9 2.92 44.87 -23.98
N THR A 10 3.43 45.02 -22.76
CA THR A 10 4.29 44.00 -22.12
C THR A 10 3.42 42.82 -21.70
N LEU A 11 3.56 41.71 -22.41
CA LEU A 11 2.99 40.41 -22.06
C LEU A 11 3.69 39.90 -20.80
N LEU A 12 3.00 39.96 -19.65
CA LEU A 12 3.47 39.38 -18.40
C LEU A 12 3.31 37.85 -18.51
N LEU A 13 4.39 37.14 -18.83
CA LEU A 13 4.44 35.68 -18.71
C LEU A 13 4.32 35.34 -17.21
N LEU A 14 3.14 34.92 -16.77
CA LEU A 14 3.00 34.22 -15.51
C LEU A 14 3.75 32.89 -15.65
N ALA A 15 4.98 32.86 -15.13
CA ALA A 15 5.65 31.61 -14.86
C ALA A 15 4.72 30.82 -13.93
N ALA A 16 4.15 29.72 -14.43
CA ALA A 16 3.64 28.68 -13.57
C ALA A 16 4.85 28.18 -12.77
N SER A 17 5.04 28.72 -11.58
CA SER A 17 5.86 28.10 -10.56
C SER A 17 5.23 26.75 -10.29
N SER A 18 5.77 25.71 -10.92
CA SER A 18 5.57 24.35 -10.49
C SER A 18 5.98 24.31 -9.02
N ILE A 19 4.99 24.31 -8.13
CA ILE A 19 5.19 23.89 -6.75
C ILE A 19 5.66 22.45 -6.90
N ALA A 20 6.97 22.24 -6.80
CA ALA A 20 7.51 20.91 -6.62
C ALA A 20 6.94 20.44 -5.28
N VAL A 21 5.89 19.64 -5.35
CA VAL A 21 5.48 18.82 -4.21
C VAL A 21 6.74 18.06 -3.81
N PRO A 22 7.25 18.21 -2.58
CA PRO A 22 8.43 17.47 -2.17
C PRO A 22 8.11 16.00 -2.34
N VAL A 23 8.79 15.34 -3.28
CA VAL A 23 8.76 13.89 -3.40
C VAL A 23 9.31 13.41 -2.07
N THR A 24 8.43 12.90 -1.21
CA THR A 24 8.81 12.39 0.10
C THR A 24 9.69 11.18 -0.14
N GLU A 25 10.99 11.39 -0.10
CA GLU A 25 11.99 10.34 -0.14
C GLU A 25 11.82 9.50 1.12
N HIS A 26 11.39 8.26 0.96
CA HIS A 26 11.27 7.34 2.09
C HIS A 26 12.58 6.59 2.23
N GLN A 27 13.40 7.08 3.15
CA GLN A 27 14.62 6.41 3.57
C GLN A 27 14.24 5.16 4.37
N VAL A 28 14.35 4.00 3.74
CA VAL A 28 14.01 2.74 4.40
C VAL A 28 15.19 2.37 5.32
N SER A 29 14.91 2.18 6.62
CA SER A 29 15.93 1.90 7.65
C SER A 29 16.56 0.50 7.53
N GLY A 30 16.08 -0.24 6.54
CA GLY A 30 16.53 -1.48 5.94
C GLY A 30 15.40 -1.99 5.05
N MET A 31 15.69 -2.60 3.91
CA MET A 31 14.64 -3.05 2.97
C MET A 31 13.70 -4.12 3.57
N GLY A 32 13.98 -4.63 4.78
CA GLY A 32 13.02 -5.38 5.60
C GLY A 32 11.69 -4.64 5.80
N GLU A 33 11.68 -3.34 6.11
CA GLU A 33 10.41 -2.61 6.29
C GLU A 33 9.63 -2.37 4.97
N LEU A 34 10.30 -2.47 3.81
CA LEU A 34 9.65 -2.42 2.49
C LEU A 34 9.16 -3.81 2.02
N PHE A 35 9.73 -4.87 2.60
CA PHE A 35 9.64 -6.26 2.13
C PHE A 35 9.70 -7.30 3.28
N ASP A 36 9.07 -7.05 4.43
CA ASP A 36 8.89 -8.08 5.49
C ASP A 36 7.98 -9.23 5.01
N THR A 37 7.52 -9.14 3.76
CA THR A 37 6.90 -10.19 2.95
C THR A 37 7.80 -10.82 1.88
N VAL A 38 8.98 -10.28 1.53
CA VAL A 38 9.70 -10.72 0.30
C VAL A 38 11.12 -11.26 0.49
N SER A 39 11.89 -10.92 1.54
CA SER A 39 13.22 -11.54 1.84
C SER A 39 13.90 -10.75 2.98
N GLN A 40 14.72 -11.22 3.93
CA GLN A 40 15.58 -12.41 4.11
C GLN A 40 15.64 -12.75 5.62
N THR A 41 15.92 -14.02 5.96
CA THR A 41 16.22 -14.57 7.32
C THR A 41 15.08 -15.02 8.25
N GLY A 42 13.83 -15.08 7.78
CA GLY A 42 12.68 -15.63 8.54
C GLY A 42 12.13 -14.63 9.55
N GLU A 43 10.88 -14.20 9.53
CA GLU A 43 9.61 -14.71 8.99
C GLU A 43 8.88 -13.48 8.41
N THR A 44 8.38 -13.43 7.17
CA THR A 44 7.24 -14.18 6.63
C THR A 44 7.37 -14.21 5.10
N LEU A 45 7.36 -15.42 4.52
CA LEU A 45 7.39 -15.61 3.07
C LEU A 45 6.11 -15.06 2.45
N MET A 46 6.21 -14.26 1.38
CA MET A 46 5.14 -14.13 0.41
C MET A 46 4.66 -15.56 0.09
N SER A 47 3.40 -15.86 0.41
CA SER A 47 2.84 -17.13 0.00
C SER A 47 2.81 -17.18 -1.53
N ALA A 48 3.06 -18.34 -2.13
CA ALA A 48 3.09 -18.44 -3.60
C ALA A 48 1.78 -17.91 -4.21
N GLY A 49 1.83 -16.78 -4.91
CA GLY A 49 0.66 -16.10 -5.47
C GLY A 49 0.20 -14.83 -4.72
N GLU A 50 0.89 -14.43 -3.66
CA GLU A 50 0.63 -13.19 -2.92
C GLU A 50 0.93 -11.93 -3.75
N ILE A 51 0.25 -10.83 -3.42
CA ILE A 51 0.39 -9.53 -4.07
C ILE A 51 0.97 -8.53 -3.07
N VAL A 52 2.16 -8.02 -3.35
CA VAL A 52 2.80 -6.92 -2.64
C VAL A 52 2.57 -5.64 -3.44
N THR A 53 1.94 -4.65 -2.80
CA THR A 53 1.65 -3.34 -3.42
C THR A 53 2.48 -2.26 -2.74
N LEU A 54 3.32 -1.58 -3.52
CA LEU A 54 4.15 -0.47 -3.08
C LEU A 54 3.38 0.84 -3.19
N GLU A 55 3.46 1.71 -2.18
CA GLU A 55 2.94 3.08 -2.28
C GLU A 55 3.74 3.93 -3.28
N VAL A 56 3.09 4.92 -3.87
CA VAL A 56 3.70 5.81 -4.86
C VAL A 56 4.73 6.72 -4.19
N ARG A 57 6.02 6.37 -4.30
CA ARG A 57 7.15 7.16 -3.81
C ARG A 57 8.47 6.65 -4.39
N THR A 58 9.55 7.37 -4.05
CA THR A 58 10.91 6.92 -4.32
C THR A 58 11.45 6.14 -3.13
N TYR A 59 11.99 4.97 -3.43
CA TYR A 59 12.62 4.04 -2.49
C TYR A 59 14.13 4.03 -2.75
N THR A 60 14.88 4.50 -1.76
CA THR A 60 16.35 4.50 -1.72
C THR A 60 16.83 3.71 -0.51
N CYS A 61 18.05 3.20 -0.57
CA CYS A 61 18.68 2.58 0.58
C CYS A 61 19.44 3.60 1.41
N ALA A 62 19.27 3.59 2.73
CA ALA A 62 20.07 4.41 3.63
C ALA A 62 21.56 4.01 3.60
N GLU A 63 22.45 4.98 3.40
CA GLU A 63 23.89 4.76 3.18
C GLU A 63 24.67 4.25 4.42
N GLN A 64 24.08 4.25 5.62
CA GLN A 64 24.84 4.09 6.86
C GLN A 64 25.01 2.66 7.39
N VAL A 65 24.32 1.63 6.89
CA VAL A 65 24.62 0.23 7.28
C VAL A 65 24.11 -0.74 6.20
N ASN A 66 24.80 -1.86 5.98
CA ASN A 66 24.48 -3.03 5.13
C ASN A 66 23.02 -3.55 5.20
N LYS A 67 22.02 -2.75 4.81
CA LYS A 67 20.59 -3.03 5.03
C LYS A 67 19.71 -2.92 3.78
N CYS A 68 20.30 -2.88 2.58
CA CYS A 68 19.55 -3.35 1.40
C CYS A 68 19.58 -4.88 1.38
N ASP A 69 18.68 -5.48 0.61
CA ASP A 69 18.54 -6.93 0.53
C ASP A 69 19.88 -7.65 0.24
N SER A 70 20.78 -7.03 -0.54
CA SER A 70 22.17 -7.46 -0.59
C SER A 70 23.13 -6.30 -0.79
N ALA A 71 24.44 -6.54 -0.67
CA ALA A 71 25.48 -5.56 -0.94
C ALA A 71 25.40 -4.94 -2.36
N SER A 72 24.74 -5.61 -3.30
CA SER A 72 24.70 -5.21 -4.72
C SER A 72 23.30 -4.98 -5.27
N SER A 73 22.23 -5.22 -4.53
CA SER A 73 20.85 -5.15 -5.02
C SER A 73 19.92 -4.42 -4.03
N MET A 74 18.95 -3.67 -4.56
CA MET A 74 17.85 -3.09 -3.80
C MET A 74 16.88 -4.19 -3.36
N LEU A 75 16.54 -5.12 -4.28
CA LEU A 75 15.74 -6.32 -4.00
C LEU A 75 16.34 -7.58 -4.62
N HIS A 76 16.22 -8.73 -3.96
CA HIS A 76 16.70 -10.04 -4.39
C HIS A 76 15.67 -11.14 -4.03
N PRO A 77 14.58 -11.28 -4.82
CA PRO A 77 13.61 -12.34 -4.59
C PRO A 77 14.19 -13.68 -5.10
N ALA A 78 14.36 -14.63 -4.19
CA ALA A 78 14.94 -15.93 -4.47
C ALA A 78 13.93 -17.07 -4.23
N GLY A 79 13.54 -17.78 -5.28
CA GLY A 79 12.56 -18.86 -5.22
C GLY A 79 11.12 -18.40 -5.00
N ILE A 80 10.84 -17.11 -5.25
CA ILE A 80 9.56 -16.47 -4.94
C ILE A 80 8.71 -16.29 -6.19
N SER A 81 7.40 -16.49 -6.05
CA SER A 81 6.39 -16.26 -7.10
C SER A 81 5.20 -15.49 -6.53
N GLY A 82 4.60 -14.62 -7.32
CA GLY A 82 3.56 -13.69 -6.85
C GLY A 82 3.55 -12.43 -7.70
N THR A 83 3.05 -11.34 -7.14
CA THR A 83 3.04 -10.02 -7.79
C THR A 83 3.72 -9.00 -6.90
N ILE A 84 4.67 -8.24 -7.47
CA ILE A 84 5.19 -7.01 -6.90
C ILE A 84 4.70 -5.90 -7.82
N GLN A 85 3.85 -5.02 -7.31
CA GLN A 85 3.25 -3.95 -8.09
C GLN A 85 3.35 -2.60 -7.39
N CYS A 86 3.37 -1.53 -8.17
CA CYS A 86 3.06 -0.22 -7.63
C CYS A 86 1.57 -0.07 -7.36
N PHE A 87 1.24 0.83 -6.44
CA PHE A 87 -0.12 1.23 -6.12
C PHE A 87 -0.83 1.84 -7.33
N ASP A 88 -0.12 2.65 -8.11
CA ASP A 88 -0.56 3.12 -9.42
C ASP A 88 0.00 2.24 -10.55
N ASP A 89 -0.65 2.29 -11.72
CA ASP A 89 -0.17 1.58 -12.91
C ASP A 89 0.74 2.46 -13.81
N GLY A 90 1.03 3.69 -13.38
CA GLY A 90 1.80 4.72 -14.10
C GLY A 90 3.31 4.63 -13.91
N ALA A 91 3.77 3.63 -13.17
CA ALA A 91 5.14 3.43 -12.73
C ALA A 91 5.64 4.49 -11.73
N GLY A 92 4.76 4.98 -10.85
CA GLY A 92 5.11 5.99 -9.84
C GLY A 92 5.99 5.49 -8.69
N CYS A 93 6.07 4.17 -8.49
CA CYS A 93 6.93 3.55 -7.47
C CYS A 93 8.34 3.39 -8.03
N ILE A 94 9.29 4.15 -7.50
CA ILE A 94 10.65 4.24 -8.03
C ILE A 94 11.60 3.49 -7.09
N LEU A 95 12.19 2.39 -7.57
CA LEU A 95 13.34 1.75 -6.96
C LEU A 95 14.61 2.42 -7.49
N ASP A 96 15.15 3.37 -6.73
CA ASP A 96 16.33 4.16 -7.11
C ASP A 96 17.60 3.52 -6.53
N GLY A 97 18.34 2.81 -7.38
CA GLY A 97 19.60 2.15 -7.02
C GLY A 97 20.73 3.11 -6.63
N SER A 98 20.48 4.42 -6.71
CA SER A 98 21.39 5.49 -6.26
C SER A 98 22.79 5.38 -6.85
N SER A 99 22.89 4.85 -8.07
CA SER A 99 24.14 4.55 -8.77
C SER A 99 25.09 3.58 -8.05
N ALA A 100 24.59 2.85 -7.04
CA ALA A 100 25.41 1.96 -6.21
C ALA A 100 24.94 0.50 -6.24
N ARG A 101 23.66 0.26 -6.58
CA ARG A 101 23.03 -1.05 -6.48
C ARG A 101 22.15 -1.34 -7.68
N ARG A 102 21.99 -2.63 -7.98
CA ARG A 102 20.98 -3.13 -8.91
C ARG A 102 19.58 -2.87 -8.39
N GLY A 103 18.61 -2.59 -9.26
CA GLY A 103 17.20 -2.51 -8.86
C GLY A 103 16.62 -3.83 -8.33
N MET A 104 16.74 -4.94 -9.08
CA MET A 104 16.22 -6.25 -8.65
C MET A 104 17.07 -7.43 -9.16
N ASP A 105 17.38 -8.41 -8.32
CA ASP A 105 18.06 -9.66 -8.70
C ASP A 105 17.15 -10.88 -8.46
N VAL A 106 16.41 -11.32 -9.47
CA VAL A 106 15.49 -12.46 -9.37
C VAL A 106 16.24 -13.77 -9.56
N GLU A 107 16.24 -14.61 -8.52
CA GLU A 107 16.89 -15.93 -8.53
C GLU A 107 15.88 -17.06 -8.38
N GLY A 108 15.47 -17.68 -9.49
CA GLY A 108 14.43 -18.70 -9.49
C GLY A 108 13.07 -18.20 -8.97
N THR A 109 11.99 -18.88 -9.37
CA THR A 109 10.62 -18.51 -8.96
C THR A 109 9.78 -19.73 -8.57
N GLY A 110 10.45 -20.84 -8.21
CA GLY A 110 9.77 -22.09 -7.86
C GLY A 110 8.90 -22.67 -9.00
N SER A 111 9.30 -22.41 -10.25
CA SER A 111 8.57 -22.80 -11.47
C SER A 111 7.23 -22.09 -11.69
N LYS A 112 6.96 -21.00 -10.96
CA LYS A 112 5.77 -20.15 -11.13
C LYS A 112 6.17 -18.74 -11.56
N ASN A 113 5.20 -17.92 -11.99
CA ASN A 113 5.49 -16.56 -12.46
C ASN A 113 5.69 -15.60 -11.29
N LEU A 114 6.71 -14.75 -11.40
CA LEU A 114 6.80 -13.48 -10.66
C LEU A 114 6.37 -12.35 -11.60
N LEU A 115 5.28 -11.67 -11.26
CA LEU A 115 4.84 -10.46 -11.95
C LEU A 115 5.46 -9.23 -11.29
N VAL A 116 6.18 -8.42 -12.07
CA VAL A 116 6.65 -7.09 -11.68
C VAL A 116 5.88 -6.07 -12.49
N LYS A 117 5.04 -5.26 -11.84
CA LYS A 117 4.08 -4.38 -12.50
C LYS A 117 4.28 -2.92 -12.08
N ALA A 118 4.34 -2.03 -13.06
CA ALA A 118 4.38 -0.59 -12.85
C ALA A 118 5.46 -0.14 -11.85
N ILE A 119 6.66 -0.73 -11.94
CA ILE A 119 7.81 -0.29 -11.14
C ILE A 119 8.76 0.50 -12.04
N THR A 120 9.24 1.64 -11.56
CA THR A 120 10.37 2.33 -12.16
C THR A 120 11.67 1.84 -11.52
N PHE A 121 12.55 1.25 -12.31
CA PHE A 121 13.92 0.95 -11.93
C PHE A 121 14.81 2.09 -12.40
N LYS A 122 15.38 2.84 -11.46
CA LYS A 122 16.14 4.06 -11.76
C LYS A 122 17.55 3.98 -11.20
N ASN A 123 18.52 4.50 -11.95
CA ASN A 123 19.94 4.59 -11.53
C ASN A 123 20.51 3.28 -10.98
N GLY A 124 20.00 2.14 -11.46
CA GLY A 124 20.45 0.84 -11.00
C GLY A 124 21.84 0.54 -11.56
N GLN A 125 22.84 0.30 -10.72
CA GLN A 125 24.22 0.09 -11.17
C GLN A 125 24.87 -1.10 -10.47
N THR A 126 25.44 -1.99 -11.28
CA THR A 126 26.26 -3.10 -10.81
C THR A 126 27.04 -3.66 -12.00
N GLY A 127 27.86 -4.67 -11.79
CA GLY A 127 28.70 -5.25 -12.84
C GLY A 127 27.92 -5.71 -14.08
N TRP A 128 26.69 -6.20 -13.90
CA TRP A 128 25.82 -6.69 -14.96
C TRP A 128 24.34 -6.56 -14.58
N GLY A 129 23.43 -6.27 -15.53
CA GLY A 129 22.01 -6.16 -15.19
C GLY A 129 21.72 -5.03 -14.21
N GLY A 130 21.89 -3.77 -14.60
CA GLY A 130 21.80 -2.62 -13.68
C GLY A 130 20.41 -2.42 -13.08
N GLY A 131 19.36 -2.54 -13.90
CA GLY A 131 17.98 -2.45 -13.45
C GLY A 131 17.50 -3.76 -12.84
N MET A 132 17.51 -4.83 -13.64
CA MET A 132 17.05 -6.16 -13.26
C MET A 132 17.97 -7.25 -13.80
N ASN A 133 18.30 -8.23 -12.98
CA ASN A 133 18.99 -9.46 -13.37
C ASN A 133 18.08 -10.64 -13.05
N VAL A 134 17.83 -11.50 -14.03
CA VAL A 134 16.93 -12.65 -13.90
C VAL A 134 17.72 -13.91 -14.19
N ARG A 135 17.76 -14.85 -13.24
CA ARG A 135 18.65 -16.02 -13.31
C ARG A 135 18.06 -17.28 -12.67
N ASN A 136 18.79 -18.40 -12.85
CA ASN A 136 18.56 -19.68 -12.19
C ASN A 136 17.14 -20.24 -12.39
N GLY A 137 16.60 -20.13 -13.61
CA GLY A 137 15.30 -20.71 -13.97
C GLY A 137 14.10 -19.87 -13.51
N ALA A 138 14.32 -18.59 -13.22
CA ALA A 138 13.24 -17.66 -12.91
C ALA A 138 12.31 -17.46 -14.12
N ILE A 139 11.01 -17.32 -13.83
CA ILE A 139 9.97 -16.99 -14.80
C ILE A 139 9.36 -15.65 -14.39
N VAL A 140 9.65 -14.60 -15.16
CA VAL A 140 9.29 -13.21 -14.80
C VAL A 140 8.45 -12.56 -15.89
N GLU A 141 7.37 -11.92 -15.48
CA GLU A 141 6.62 -10.99 -16.32
C GLU A 141 6.87 -9.56 -15.86
N VAL A 142 7.32 -8.71 -16.77
CA VAL A 142 7.55 -7.29 -16.55
C VAL A 142 6.46 -6.52 -17.28
N ARG A 143 5.57 -5.84 -16.56
CA ARG A 143 4.43 -5.12 -17.16
C ARG A 143 4.46 -3.65 -16.76
N LEU A 144 4.28 -2.74 -17.72
CA LEU A 144 4.13 -1.29 -17.48
C LEU A 144 5.32 -0.66 -16.72
N CYS A 145 6.47 -1.35 -16.68
CA CYS A 145 7.61 -0.89 -15.93
C CYS A 145 8.38 0.19 -16.70
N PHE A 146 9.30 0.84 -16.00
CA PHE A 146 10.20 1.81 -16.60
C PHE A 146 11.64 1.59 -16.13
N PHE A 147 12.53 1.27 -17.06
CA PHE A 147 13.96 1.20 -16.80
C PHE A 147 14.64 2.48 -17.27
N LYS A 148 15.15 3.25 -16.32
CA LYS A 148 15.71 4.58 -16.56
C LYS A 148 17.13 4.68 -16.00
N GLU A 149 18.08 5.05 -16.86
CA GLU A 149 19.46 5.37 -16.46
C GLU A 149 20.16 4.22 -15.70
N CYS A 150 19.76 2.97 -15.98
CA CYS A 150 20.39 1.81 -15.38
C CYS A 150 21.66 1.39 -16.16
N ARG A 151 22.68 0.91 -15.43
CA ARG A 151 24.01 0.66 -15.97
C ARG A 151 24.60 -0.70 -15.59
N ALA A 152 25.11 -1.41 -16.58
CA ALA A 152 26.05 -2.51 -16.40
C ALA A 152 27.48 -1.95 -16.47
N THR A 153 28.24 -2.04 -15.37
CA THR A 153 29.50 -1.31 -15.18
C THR A 153 30.75 -2.13 -15.43
N THR A 154 30.67 -3.47 -15.47
CA THR A 154 31.85 -4.31 -15.57
C THR A 154 32.61 -4.08 -16.88
N GLU A 155 33.91 -3.78 -16.74
CA GLU A 155 34.83 -3.64 -17.87
C GLU A 155 35.41 -5.00 -18.33
N THR A 156 35.38 -5.99 -17.45
CA THR A 156 35.91 -7.33 -17.68
C THR A 156 34.83 -8.32 -18.08
N GLY A 157 34.82 -8.72 -19.35
CA GLY A 157 33.79 -9.60 -19.91
C GLY A 157 32.77 -8.79 -20.70
N ASN A 158 32.30 -9.36 -21.81
CA ASN A 158 31.45 -8.66 -22.78
C ASN A 158 29.97 -8.62 -22.34
N PHE A 159 29.71 -8.42 -21.05
CA PHE A 159 28.37 -8.45 -20.46
C PHE A 159 27.63 -7.12 -20.66
N GLY A 160 26.29 -7.19 -20.69
CA GLY A 160 25.43 -6.04 -20.98
C GLY A 160 24.20 -5.93 -20.09
N GLY A 161 23.17 -5.27 -20.61
CA GLY A 161 21.83 -5.20 -20.03
C GLY A 161 21.75 -4.18 -18.92
N GLY A 162 22.11 -2.92 -19.21
CA GLY A 162 21.94 -1.82 -18.27
C GLY A 162 20.56 -1.85 -17.63
N ALA A 163 19.50 -2.07 -18.42
CA ALA A 163 18.16 -2.31 -17.89
C ALA A 163 17.93 -3.76 -17.43
N ILE A 164 17.94 -4.74 -18.34
CA ILE A 164 17.60 -6.14 -18.06
C ILE A 164 18.70 -7.08 -18.53
N ARG A 165 19.14 -7.98 -17.64
CA ARG A 165 19.97 -9.13 -17.97
C ARG A 165 19.23 -10.43 -17.71
N VAL A 166 19.32 -11.36 -18.65
CA VAL A 166 18.80 -12.73 -18.53
C VAL A 166 19.97 -13.71 -18.57
N ASP A 167 19.99 -14.61 -17.60
CA ASP A 167 21.06 -15.58 -17.37
C ASP A 167 20.45 -16.96 -17.02
N SER A 168 21.14 -18.06 -17.32
CA SER A 168 20.65 -19.45 -17.33
C SER A 168 19.65 -19.81 -18.44
N SER A 169 19.95 -20.90 -19.14
CA SER A 169 19.12 -21.48 -20.23
C SER A 169 17.64 -21.76 -19.90
N THR A 170 17.31 -21.97 -18.62
CA THR A 170 15.94 -22.23 -18.16
C THR A 170 15.16 -20.97 -17.77
N THR A 171 15.81 -19.81 -17.78
CA THR A 171 15.19 -18.54 -17.40
C THR A 171 14.34 -17.98 -18.54
N SER A 172 13.16 -17.44 -18.20
CA SER A 172 12.28 -16.80 -19.17
C SER A 172 11.73 -15.46 -18.66
N VAL A 173 11.76 -14.46 -19.53
CA VAL A 173 11.24 -13.12 -19.24
C VAL A 173 10.26 -12.71 -20.34
N LYS A 174 9.07 -12.22 -19.94
CA LYS A 174 8.15 -11.55 -20.86
C LYS A 174 8.01 -10.09 -20.47
N VAL A 175 8.17 -9.21 -21.45
CA VAL A 175 8.11 -7.76 -21.25
C VAL A 175 6.91 -7.21 -22.00
N TYR A 176 6.00 -6.56 -21.27
CA TYR A 176 4.82 -5.90 -21.81
C TYR A 176 4.94 -4.41 -21.55
N VAL A 177 4.86 -3.61 -22.63
CA VAL A 177 4.67 -2.14 -22.56
C VAL A 177 5.59 -1.48 -21.54
N THR A 178 6.88 -1.78 -21.67
CA THR A 178 7.90 -1.30 -20.74
C THR A 178 8.73 -0.24 -21.44
N ARG A 179 8.99 0.84 -20.70
CA ARG A 179 9.81 1.95 -21.16
C ARG A 179 11.28 1.68 -20.86
N PHE A 180 12.14 2.06 -21.79
CA PHE A 180 13.58 2.01 -21.65
C PHE A 180 14.17 3.36 -22.04
N GLU A 181 14.86 4.02 -21.12
CA GLU A 181 15.45 5.35 -21.36
C GLU A 181 16.84 5.44 -20.74
N GLY A 182 17.85 5.83 -21.54
CA GLY A 182 19.18 6.18 -21.03
C GLY A 182 19.96 5.02 -20.38
N ASN A 183 19.54 3.78 -20.58
CA ASN A 183 20.28 2.63 -20.05
C ASN A 183 21.58 2.43 -20.81
N THR A 184 22.62 1.95 -20.12
CA THR A 184 23.96 1.79 -20.69
C THR A 184 24.63 0.50 -20.24
N ALA A 185 25.51 -0.04 -21.06
CA ALA A 185 26.44 -1.09 -20.67
C ALA A 185 27.84 -0.70 -21.07
N TYR A 186 28.84 -0.97 -20.22
CA TYR A 186 30.24 -0.67 -20.53
C TYR A 186 30.69 -1.33 -21.84
N SER A 187 30.26 -2.57 -22.10
CA SER A 187 30.56 -3.30 -23.33
C SER A 187 29.87 -2.74 -24.57
N ASN A 188 28.91 -1.82 -24.42
CA ASN A 188 27.96 -1.36 -25.44
C ASN A 188 27.14 -2.47 -26.10
N ARG A 189 27.13 -3.68 -25.53
CA ARG A 189 26.31 -4.80 -26.03
C ARG A 189 25.02 -4.84 -25.25
N GLY A 190 23.90 -4.59 -25.94
CA GLY A 190 22.57 -4.70 -25.35
C GLY A 190 22.40 -3.78 -24.14
N ASN A 191 22.50 -2.45 -24.35
CA ASN A 191 22.41 -1.48 -23.27
C ASN A 191 21.08 -1.57 -22.51
N ASP A 192 19.99 -1.92 -23.21
CA ASP A 192 18.69 -2.16 -22.59
C ASP A 192 18.57 -3.63 -22.20
N VAL A 193 18.71 -4.55 -23.15
CA VAL A 193 18.49 -5.98 -22.92
C VAL A 193 19.71 -6.79 -23.32
N TYR A 194 20.19 -7.62 -22.40
CA TYR A 194 21.26 -8.58 -22.65
C TYR A 194 20.85 -9.99 -22.23
N VAL A 195 20.90 -10.92 -23.18
CA VAL A 195 20.62 -12.35 -22.93
C VAL A 195 21.93 -13.11 -23.01
N GLN A 196 22.41 -13.59 -21.86
CA GLN A 196 23.55 -14.50 -21.79
C GLN A 196 23.12 -15.92 -22.15
N GLU A 197 22.07 -16.37 -21.48
CA GLU A 197 21.39 -17.63 -21.70
C GLU A 197 19.90 -17.42 -21.34
N GLY A 198 19.01 -18.24 -21.91
CA GLY A 198 17.58 -18.18 -21.64
C GLY A 198 16.80 -17.45 -22.72
N THR A 199 15.59 -16.99 -22.38
CA THR A 199 14.67 -16.38 -23.35
C THR A 199 14.09 -15.06 -22.83
N ILE A 200 14.00 -14.06 -23.71
CA ILE A 200 13.18 -12.87 -23.48
C ILE A 200 12.28 -12.58 -24.68
N ILE A 201 11.02 -12.29 -24.39
CA ILE A 201 10.00 -11.91 -25.38
C ILE A 201 9.53 -10.51 -25.04
N ILE A 202 9.65 -9.58 -25.98
CA ILE A 202 9.18 -8.20 -25.84
C ILE A 202 7.89 -8.07 -26.64
N GLU A 203 6.78 -8.03 -25.93
CA GLU A 203 5.44 -8.10 -26.50
C GLU A 203 5.05 -6.75 -27.08
N ASN A 204 4.41 -6.77 -28.26
CA ASN A 204 4.03 -5.56 -28.99
C ASN A 204 2.57 -5.13 -28.76
N THR A 205 1.90 -5.76 -27.80
CA THR A 205 0.51 -5.51 -27.43
C THR A 205 0.38 -5.11 -25.98
N CYS A 206 -0.67 -4.36 -25.67
CA CYS A 206 -0.99 -4.03 -24.30
C CYS A 206 -1.43 -5.30 -23.52
N PRO A 207 -0.95 -5.50 -22.28
CA PRO A 207 -1.36 -6.63 -21.46
C PRO A 207 -2.79 -6.43 -20.99
N SER A 208 -3.50 -7.51 -20.65
CA SER A 208 -4.79 -7.41 -19.96
C SER A 208 -4.63 -6.64 -18.63
N PRO A 209 -5.58 -5.74 -18.27
CA PRO A 209 -6.85 -5.46 -18.96
C PRO A 209 -6.77 -4.39 -20.08
N TYR A 210 -5.60 -3.82 -20.35
CA TYR A 210 -5.36 -2.73 -21.29
C TYR A 210 -5.39 -3.11 -22.78
N GLN A 211 -5.89 -4.30 -23.13
CA GLN A 211 -5.77 -4.89 -24.46
C GLN A 211 -6.46 -4.09 -25.56
N GLU A 212 -7.40 -3.22 -25.21
CA GLU A 212 -8.10 -2.34 -26.13
C GLU A 212 -7.26 -1.17 -26.64
N PHE A 213 -6.20 -0.80 -25.90
CA PHE A 213 -5.30 0.26 -26.32
C PHE A 213 -4.24 -0.23 -27.30
N ALA A 214 -3.81 0.68 -28.18
CA ALA A 214 -2.62 0.49 -28.99
C ALA A 214 -1.41 1.07 -28.25
N PRO A 215 -0.32 0.30 -28.02
CA PRO A 215 0.87 0.85 -27.39
C PRO A 215 1.50 1.91 -28.31
N THR A 216 1.99 2.99 -27.70
CA THR A 216 2.85 3.96 -28.36
C THR A 216 4.26 3.37 -28.50
N VAL A 217 4.74 3.34 -29.75
CA VAL A 217 6.08 2.88 -30.08
C VAL A 217 7.10 3.98 -29.77
N GLY A 218 8.05 3.67 -28.88
CA GLY A 218 9.16 4.53 -28.49
C GLY A 218 10.44 4.23 -29.25
N VAL A 219 11.57 4.47 -28.58
CA VAL A 219 12.92 4.30 -29.15
C VAL A 219 13.26 2.82 -29.41
N ALA A 220 14.13 2.58 -30.39
CA ALA A 220 14.69 1.26 -30.63
C ALA A 220 15.50 0.79 -29.41
N LEU A 221 15.31 -0.47 -29.04
CA LEU A 221 16.02 -1.11 -27.95
C LEU A 221 17.43 -1.50 -28.41
N SER A 222 18.41 -1.19 -27.58
CA SER A 222 19.73 -1.81 -27.68
C SER A 222 19.65 -3.20 -27.07
N THR A 223 19.57 -4.21 -27.93
CA THR A 223 19.48 -5.62 -27.52
C THR A 223 20.72 -6.40 -27.96
N TYR A 224 21.12 -7.38 -27.16
CA TYR A 224 22.16 -8.34 -27.53
C TYR A 224 21.86 -9.71 -26.93
N ALA A 225 22.01 -10.76 -27.73
CA ALA A 225 21.95 -12.15 -27.27
C ALA A 225 23.24 -12.85 -27.67
N VAL A 226 23.78 -13.68 -26.77
CA VAL A 226 24.89 -14.58 -27.09
C VAL A 226 24.43 -15.63 -28.11
N ASP A 227 25.34 -16.08 -28.97
CA ASP A 227 25.05 -17.06 -30.03
C ASP A 227 24.28 -18.27 -29.50
N GLY A 228 23.15 -18.59 -30.15
CA GLY A 228 22.25 -19.68 -29.74
C GLY A 228 21.06 -19.24 -28.89
N PHE A 229 21.02 -17.98 -28.45
CA PHE A 229 19.88 -17.38 -27.74
C PHE A 229 19.26 -16.25 -28.54
N THR A 230 18.03 -15.85 -28.18
CA THR A 230 17.31 -14.81 -28.92
C THR A 230 16.57 -13.84 -28.00
N VAL A 231 16.58 -12.58 -28.41
CA VAL A 231 15.57 -11.59 -28.02
C VAL A 231 14.52 -11.61 -29.14
N SER A 232 13.26 -11.84 -28.80
CA SER A 232 12.16 -11.93 -29.77
C SER A 232 11.07 -10.91 -29.48
N GLY A 233 10.22 -10.64 -30.49
CA GLY A 233 9.13 -9.68 -30.39
C GLY A 233 9.48 -8.30 -30.98
N THR A 234 8.97 -7.22 -30.38
CA THR A 234 9.21 -5.85 -30.87
C THR A 234 10.64 -5.39 -30.60
N PRO A 235 11.28 -4.67 -31.55
CA PRO A 235 12.61 -4.10 -31.34
C PRO A 235 12.57 -2.76 -30.59
N ASN A 236 11.41 -2.29 -30.13
CA ASN A 236 11.23 -0.94 -29.58
C ASN A 236 10.71 -0.93 -28.15
N SER A 237 11.11 0.08 -27.39
CA SER A 237 10.49 0.48 -26.12
C SER A 237 9.02 0.83 -26.36
N LEU A 238 8.13 0.49 -25.43
CA LEU A 238 6.68 0.70 -25.58
C LEU A 238 6.08 1.43 -24.37
N SER A 239 5.05 2.23 -24.61
CA SER A 239 4.30 2.97 -23.59
C SER A 239 2.85 3.16 -24.02
N GLY A 240 2.06 3.95 -23.29
CA GLY A 240 0.77 4.45 -23.78
C GLY A 240 -0.39 3.45 -23.78
N CYS A 241 -0.27 2.33 -23.06
CA CYS A 241 -1.40 1.42 -22.81
C CYS A 241 -2.28 1.85 -21.62
N LEU A 242 -1.98 2.99 -21.01
CA LEU A 242 -2.75 3.51 -19.89
C LEU A 242 -3.70 4.57 -20.43
N GLY A 243 -4.98 4.45 -20.10
CA GLY A 243 -5.98 5.49 -20.33
C GLY A 243 -5.85 6.64 -19.35
N ASP A 244 -6.98 7.26 -19.00
CA ASP A 244 -7.02 8.31 -17.99
C ASP A 244 -6.72 7.76 -16.59
N GLN A 245 -6.03 8.56 -15.77
CA GLN A 245 -5.76 8.21 -14.38
C GLN A 245 -7.07 8.06 -13.61
N CYS A 246 -7.19 7.02 -12.80
CA CYS A 246 -8.41 6.84 -12.04
C CYS A 246 -8.53 7.89 -10.94
N VAL A 247 -9.71 8.51 -10.82
CA VAL A 247 -10.01 9.56 -9.84
C VAL A 247 -11.24 9.15 -9.05
N ALA A 248 -11.15 9.24 -7.72
CA ALA A 248 -12.26 8.92 -6.85
C ALA A 248 -13.38 9.95 -7.01
N THR A 249 -14.62 9.47 -7.09
CA THR A 249 -15.81 10.34 -7.12
C THR A 249 -16.84 9.89 -6.10
N GLU A 250 -17.79 10.78 -5.81
CA GLU A 250 -18.95 10.53 -4.95
C GLU A 250 -20.17 10.01 -5.74
N THR A 251 -20.05 9.88 -7.07
CA THR A 251 -21.15 9.45 -7.94
C THR A 251 -21.15 7.94 -8.05
N SER A 252 -22.10 7.25 -7.40
CA SER A 252 -22.15 5.78 -7.34
C SER A 252 -22.28 5.03 -8.67
N GLY A 253 -22.51 5.74 -9.78
CA GLY A 253 -22.54 5.17 -11.13
C GLY A 253 -21.19 5.20 -11.86
N ASP A 254 -20.17 5.86 -11.30
CA ASP A 254 -18.85 5.96 -11.91
C ASP A 254 -18.09 4.64 -11.70
N ASP A 255 -17.82 3.91 -12.77
CA ASP A 255 -17.15 2.60 -12.78
C ASP A 255 -15.79 2.61 -13.49
N GLY A 256 -15.28 3.80 -13.82
CA GLY A 256 -13.97 4.00 -14.45
C GLY A 256 -13.93 3.68 -15.92
N SER A 257 -15.04 3.27 -16.56
CA SER A 257 -15.07 2.71 -17.92
C SER A 257 -14.92 3.71 -19.08
N GLU A 258 -14.88 5.02 -18.82
CA GLU A 258 -14.82 6.03 -19.90
C GLU A 258 -13.72 7.08 -19.71
N ASN A 259 -13.49 7.56 -18.49
CA ASN A 259 -12.63 8.72 -18.21
C ASN A 259 -11.82 8.58 -16.90
N GLY A 260 -11.72 7.36 -16.37
CA GLY A 260 -11.05 7.09 -15.09
C GLY A 260 -11.84 7.51 -13.84
N ASN A 261 -12.98 8.18 -13.94
CA ASN A 261 -13.82 8.47 -12.77
C ASN A 261 -14.34 7.16 -12.18
N PHE A 262 -14.01 6.89 -10.92
CA PHE A 262 -14.34 5.64 -10.24
C PHE A 262 -14.90 5.91 -8.85
N TYR A 263 -16.04 5.32 -8.53
CA TYR A 263 -16.68 5.48 -7.24
C TYR A 263 -16.01 4.64 -6.15
N CYS A 264 -15.53 5.31 -5.08
CA CYS A 264 -15.01 4.65 -3.87
C CYS A 264 -15.75 5.16 -2.64
N ALA A 265 -16.56 4.30 -2.03
CA ALA A 265 -17.32 4.61 -0.82
C ALA A 265 -16.43 4.70 0.42
N ASN A 266 -17.01 5.24 1.50
CA ASN A 266 -16.46 5.19 2.87
C ASN A 266 -15.00 5.71 2.99
N GLY A 267 -14.69 6.80 2.27
CA GLY A 267 -13.34 7.39 2.27
C GLY A 267 -12.31 6.55 1.51
N GLY A 268 -12.74 5.61 0.68
CA GLY A 268 -11.86 4.89 -0.22
C GLY A 268 -11.23 5.81 -1.27
N THR A 269 -10.04 5.43 -1.74
CA THR A 269 -9.32 6.17 -2.78
C THR A 269 -9.26 5.35 -4.06
N ALA A 270 -9.43 6.01 -5.21
CA ALA A 270 -9.30 5.36 -6.51
C ALA A 270 -7.82 5.21 -6.87
N ARG A 271 -7.49 4.13 -7.58
CA ARG A 271 -6.16 3.83 -8.10
C ARG A 271 -6.22 3.18 -9.48
N GLY A 272 -5.06 3.16 -10.14
CA GLY A 272 -4.91 2.60 -11.47
C GLY A 272 -5.19 3.61 -12.58
N TYR A 273 -5.38 3.08 -13.79
CA TYR A 273 -5.74 3.82 -14.99
C TYR A 273 -6.86 3.06 -15.72
N TYR A 274 -7.78 3.75 -16.39
CA TYR A 274 -8.82 3.12 -17.21
C TYR A 274 -8.19 2.13 -18.22
N PRO A 275 -8.74 0.89 -18.40
CA PRO A 275 -9.92 0.28 -17.78
C PRO A 275 -9.68 -0.50 -16.47
N ALA A 276 -8.52 -0.35 -15.85
CA ALA A 276 -8.13 -1.08 -14.64
C ALA A 276 -8.35 -0.29 -13.35
N CYS A 277 -9.40 0.52 -13.26
CA CYS A 277 -9.68 1.26 -12.04
C CYS A 277 -10.09 0.33 -10.89
N ALA A 278 -9.65 0.67 -9.68
CA ALA A 278 -10.01 -0.03 -8.46
C ALA A 278 -9.98 0.91 -7.26
N CYS A 279 -10.64 0.54 -6.17
CA CYS A 279 -10.53 1.24 -4.90
C CYS A 279 -9.46 0.65 -3.97
N THR A 280 -8.95 1.52 -3.10
CA THR A 280 -8.27 1.17 -1.86
C THR A 280 -9.15 1.62 -0.72
N CYS A 281 -9.57 0.68 0.10
CA CYS A 281 -10.53 0.94 1.17
C CYS A 281 -9.84 1.50 2.41
N ALA A 282 -10.52 2.44 3.07
CA ALA A 282 -10.15 2.87 4.41
C ALA A 282 -10.22 1.67 5.38
N SER A 283 -9.44 1.74 6.46
CA SER A 283 -9.46 0.74 7.51
C SER A 283 -10.88 0.44 8.00
N GLY A 284 -11.17 -0.85 8.18
CA GLY A 284 -12.50 -1.29 8.59
C GLY A 284 -13.52 -1.40 7.45
N TYR A 285 -13.15 -1.16 6.20
CA TYR A 285 -14.01 -1.32 5.03
C TYR A 285 -13.45 -2.33 4.02
N SER A 286 -14.32 -2.91 3.20
CA SER A 286 -13.97 -3.85 2.13
C SER A 286 -15.01 -3.80 0.99
N GLY A 287 -14.79 -4.61 -0.05
CA GLY A 287 -15.58 -4.59 -1.29
C GLY A 287 -14.85 -3.91 -2.44
N THR A 288 -15.36 -4.08 -3.66
CA THR A 288 -14.74 -3.52 -4.88
C THR A 288 -14.72 -1.99 -4.83
N ASN A 289 -15.79 -1.41 -4.30
CA ASN A 289 -15.98 0.03 -4.17
C ASN A 289 -15.97 0.46 -2.70
N CYS A 290 -15.41 -0.36 -1.81
CA CYS A 290 -15.30 -0.10 -0.37
C CYS A 290 -16.63 0.09 0.37
N GLU A 291 -17.71 -0.48 -0.17
CA GLU A 291 -19.07 -0.34 0.30
C GLU A 291 -19.39 -1.16 1.56
N THR A 292 -18.58 -2.18 1.88
CA THR A 292 -18.85 -3.11 2.98
C THR A 292 -18.13 -2.66 4.25
N ALA A 293 -18.88 -2.32 5.30
CA ALA A 293 -18.32 -2.11 6.64
C ALA A 293 -18.00 -3.46 7.30
N ASN A 294 -16.75 -3.68 7.69
CA ASN A 294 -16.30 -4.91 8.34
C ASN A 294 -16.80 -4.99 9.78
N ALA A 295 -16.80 -6.21 10.35
CA ALA A 295 -17.11 -6.40 11.76
C ALA A 295 -16.05 -5.72 12.65
N CYS A 296 -16.49 -5.14 13.77
CA CYS A 296 -15.59 -4.45 14.68
C CYS A 296 -14.66 -5.44 15.40
N VAL A 297 -13.43 -5.00 15.66
CA VAL A 297 -12.40 -5.77 16.37
C VAL A 297 -12.11 -5.07 17.70
N ALA A 298 -12.10 -5.85 18.78
CA ALA A 298 -11.79 -5.33 20.11
C ALA A 298 -10.30 -4.97 20.23
N THR A 299 -9.98 -3.84 20.86
CA THR A 299 -8.61 -3.42 21.13
C THR A 299 -8.44 -2.98 22.59
N SER A 300 -7.18 -2.73 22.99
CA SER A 300 -6.82 -2.20 24.30
C SER A 300 -6.52 -0.69 24.28
N SER A 301 -6.66 -0.04 23.12
CA SER A 301 -6.35 1.37 22.92
C SER A 301 -7.58 2.22 23.23
N PRO A 302 -7.58 3.07 24.27
CA PRO A 302 -8.76 3.83 24.68
C PRO A 302 -9.19 4.92 23.69
N THR A 303 -8.39 5.19 22.66
CA THR A 303 -8.75 6.14 21.58
C THR A 303 -9.56 5.49 20.47
N ASP A 304 -9.67 4.16 20.47
CA ASP A 304 -10.32 3.40 19.39
C ASP A 304 -11.83 3.48 19.56
N ASN A 305 -12.48 4.21 18.65
CA ASN A 305 -13.90 4.56 18.72
C ASN A 305 -14.75 3.88 17.64
N GLY A 306 -14.15 2.98 16.84
CA GLY A 306 -14.86 2.16 15.87
C GLY A 306 -14.95 2.77 14.48
N SER A 307 -14.41 3.97 14.24
CA SER A 307 -14.45 4.62 12.92
C SER A 307 -13.62 3.87 11.86
N ASP A 308 -12.60 3.13 12.29
CA ASP A 308 -11.69 2.33 11.46
C ASP A 308 -11.90 0.81 11.65
N GLY A 309 -12.96 0.43 12.37
CA GLY A 309 -13.29 -0.94 12.73
C GLY A 309 -12.66 -1.42 14.04
N ASN A 310 -11.75 -0.65 14.63
CA ASN A 310 -11.15 -0.97 15.93
C ASN A 310 -11.94 -0.31 17.06
N PHE A 311 -12.26 -1.06 18.12
CA PHE A 311 -13.11 -0.57 19.20
C PHE A 311 -12.62 -0.96 20.60
N TYR A 312 -12.60 0.01 21.50
CA TYR A 312 -12.17 -0.20 22.88
C TYR A 312 -13.29 -0.67 23.80
N CYS A 313 -13.11 -1.84 24.42
CA CYS A 313 -14.01 -2.35 25.45
C CYS A 313 -13.28 -2.60 26.77
N ILE A 314 -13.91 -2.22 27.88
CA ILE A 314 -13.41 -2.51 29.24
C ILE A 314 -14.40 -3.37 30.03
N ASN A 315 -14.01 -3.74 31.25
CA ASN A 315 -14.88 -4.43 32.20
C ASN A 315 -15.61 -5.66 31.60
N GLY A 316 -14.87 -6.50 30.88
CA GLY A 316 -15.40 -7.74 30.28
C GLY A 316 -16.18 -7.55 28.98
N GLY A 317 -16.28 -6.34 28.45
CA GLY A 317 -16.93 -6.06 27.18
C GLY A 317 -16.24 -6.73 25.98
N THR A 318 -17.05 -7.15 25.01
CA THR A 318 -16.62 -7.71 23.71
C THR A 318 -17.09 -6.79 22.59
N ALA A 319 -16.20 -6.39 21.68
CA ALA A 319 -16.59 -5.56 20.55
C ALA A 319 -17.63 -6.28 19.65
N GLY A 320 -18.65 -5.55 19.25
CA GLY A 320 -19.71 -5.99 18.34
C GLY A 320 -20.11 -4.87 17.38
N GLY A 321 -20.94 -5.23 16.40
CA GLY A 321 -21.35 -4.33 15.32
C GLY A 321 -20.34 -4.29 14.16
N ASN A 322 -20.53 -3.30 13.30
CA ASN A 322 -19.69 -3.07 12.11
C ASN A 322 -19.07 -1.67 12.18
N THR A 323 -17.97 -1.45 11.45
CA THR A 323 -17.25 -0.17 11.36
C THR A 323 -18.19 1.02 11.26
N GLY A 324 -17.95 2.06 12.07
CA GLY A 324 -18.81 3.24 12.21
C GLY A 324 -20.02 3.06 13.13
N SER A 325 -20.30 1.84 13.61
CA SER A 325 -21.41 1.49 14.51
C SER A 325 -21.00 0.50 15.60
N CYS A 326 -19.72 0.50 15.97
CA CYS A 326 -19.18 -0.41 16.97
C CYS A 326 -19.77 -0.15 18.37
N THR A 327 -19.97 -1.23 19.12
CA THR A 327 -20.42 -1.19 20.52
C THR A 327 -19.73 -2.29 21.33
N CYS A 328 -19.66 -2.14 22.65
CA CYS A 328 -19.31 -3.25 23.53
C CYS A 328 -20.55 -4.02 23.94
N THR A 329 -20.49 -5.32 23.72
CA THR A 329 -21.49 -6.31 24.13
C THR A 329 -20.98 -7.07 25.35
N SER A 330 -21.88 -7.69 26.11
CA SER A 330 -21.50 -8.57 27.22
C SER A 330 -20.64 -7.91 28.32
N CYS A 331 -20.92 -6.64 28.68
CA CYS A 331 -20.30 -6.01 29.84
C CYS A 331 -20.42 -6.90 31.09
N ALA A 332 -19.39 -6.92 31.94
CA ALA A 332 -19.46 -7.64 33.21
C ALA A 332 -20.63 -7.14 34.06
N ALA A 333 -21.17 -8.02 34.90
CA ALA A 333 -22.28 -7.68 35.78
C ALA A 333 -21.95 -6.42 36.62
N GLY A 334 -22.90 -5.48 36.66
CA GLY A 334 -22.71 -4.18 37.32
C GLY A 334 -22.05 -3.11 36.46
N TYR A 335 -21.78 -3.36 35.18
CA TYR A 335 -21.32 -2.36 34.21
C TYR A 335 -22.26 -2.21 33.00
N GLY A 336 -22.23 -1.04 32.40
CA GLY A 336 -22.93 -0.67 31.16
C GLY A 336 -22.23 0.50 30.46
N GLY A 337 -22.92 1.12 29.50
CA GLY A 337 -22.32 2.13 28.63
C GLY A 337 -21.77 1.54 27.34
N ILE A 338 -21.40 2.41 26.41
CA ILE A 338 -20.97 2.00 25.05
C ILE A 338 -19.65 1.22 25.09
N ASN A 339 -18.77 1.56 26.04
CA ASN A 339 -17.47 0.93 26.25
C ASN A 339 -17.44 0.05 27.52
N CYS A 340 -18.59 -0.21 28.14
CA CYS A 340 -18.73 -0.82 29.46
C CYS A 340 -18.08 0.00 30.60
N GLU A 341 -17.99 1.32 30.45
CA GLU A 341 -17.33 2.24 31.37
C GLU A 341 -18.19 2.72 32.52
N THR A 342 -19.52 2.63 32.36
CA THR A 342 -20.47 3.14 33.34
C THR A 342 -20.77 2.06 34.36
N LYS A 343 -20.61 2.36 35.66
CA LYS A 343 -21.09 1.50 36.73
C LYS A 343 -22.62 1.56 36.79
N THR A 344 -23.26 0.41 36.94
CA THR A 344 -24.72 0.34 37.09
C THR A 344 -25.11 0.76 38.50
N ALA A 345 -25.92 1.82 38.59
CA ALA A 345 -26.46 2.31 39.86
C ALA A 345 -27.34 1.25 40.55
N CYS A 346 -27.33 1.24 41.88
CA CYS A 346 -28.22 0.38 42.65
C CYS A 346 -29.68 0.80 42.47
N THR A 347 -30.58 -0.19 42.38
CA THR A 347 -32.04 0.03 42.35
C THR A 347 -32.72 -0.37 43.66
N VAL A 348 -31.94 -0.88 44.61
CA VAL A 348 -32.33 -1.36 45.93
C VAL A 348 -31.28 -0.90 46.94
N GLY A 349 -31.64 -0.86 48.22
CA GLY A 349 -30.78 -0.55 49.35
C GLY A 349 -29.97 -1.73 49.86
N ALA A 350 -29.66 -1.70 51.15
CA ALA A 350 -28.82 -2.69 51.81
C ALA A 350 -29.43 -4.10 51.75
N ASP A 351 -28.55 -5.11 51.61
CA ASP A 351 -28.90 -6.53 51.49
C ASP A 351 -29.89 -6.87 50.36
N GLY A 352 -30.03 -5.97 49.37
CA GLY A 352 -30.95 -6.13 48.24
C GLY A 352 -32.41 -5.78 48.55
N ASN A 353 -32.68 -5.14 49.69
CA ASN A 353 -34.03 -4.73 50.08
C ASN A 353 -34.41 -3.38 49.45
N ALA A 354 -35.69 -3.16 49.18
CA ALA A 354 -36.16 -1.89 48.64
C ALA A 354 -36.04 -0.77 49.70
N CYS A 355 -35.67 0.44 49.26
CA CYS A 355 -35.79 1.63 50.10
C CYS A 355 -37.27 1.91 50.37
N GLN A 356 -37.62 2.03 51.64
CA GLN A 356 -38.98 2.26 52.10
C GLN A 356 -39.24 3.76 52.25
N ASN A 357 -40.53 4.12 52.39
CA ASN A 357 -40.97 5.48 52.73
C ASN A 357 -40.39 6.57 51.82
N ASP A 358 -40.32 6.27 50.52
CA ASP A 358 -39.77 7.15 49.48
C ASP A 358 -38.27 7.50 49.62
N GLY A 359 -37.52 6.71 50.41
CA GLY A 359 -36.06 6.77 50.43
C GLY A 359 -35.45 6.44 49.06
N ALA A 360 -34.35 7.10 48.70
CA ALA A 360 -33.71 6.93 47.39
C ALA A 360 -32.58 5.89 47.45
N ALA A 361 -32.56 4.94 46.51
CA ALA A 361 -31.42 4.02 46.38
C ALA A 361 -30.17 4.77 45.93
N THR A 362 -29.03 4.43 46.51
CA THR A 362 -27.72 5.02 46.25
C THR A 362 -26.66 3.93 46.10
N GLY A 363 -25.49 4.29 45.56
CA GLY A 363 -24.38 3.36 45.31
C GLY A 363 -24.42 2.70 43.93
N PHE A 364 -23.47 1.79 43.71
CA PHE A 364 -23.25 1.05 42.48
C PHE A 364 -23.12 -0.46 42.75
N ILE A 365 -23.70 -1.27 41.86
CA ILE A 365 -23.72 -2.73 41.99
C ILE A 365 -22.31 -3.30 42.14
N VAL A 366 -21.34 -2.80 41.36
CA VAL A 366 -19.98 -3.35 41.37
C VAL A 366 -19.15 -2.94 42.60
N ASP A 367 -19.48 -1.83 43.25
CA ASP A 367 -18.78 -1.37 44.44
C ASP A 367 -19.34 -2.03 45.72
N ASN A 368 -20.45 -2.76 45.59
CA ASN A 368 -21.16 -3.41 46.68
C ASN A 368 -21.48 -2.44 47.84
N ASP A 369 -21.89 -1.22 47.48
CA ASP A 369 -22.21 -0.12 48.39
C ASP A 369 -23.68 0.33 48.25
N CYS A 370 -24.56 -0.57 47.79
CA CYS A 370 -25.99 -0.29 47.69
C CYS A 370 -26.59 0.04 49.06
N ALA A 371 -27.20 1.22 49.16
CA ALA A 371 -27.78 1.75 50.39
C ALA A 371 -28.97 2.68 50.08
N CYS A 372 -29.71 3.11 51.10
CA CYS A 372 -30.77 4.11 50.97
C CYS A 372 -30.36 5.46 51.56
N ASP A 373 -30.58 6.53 50.80
CA ASP A 373 -30.55 7.89 51.31
C ASP A 373 -31.92 8.25 51.88
N CYS A 374 -31.98 8.36 53.21
CA CYS A 374 -33.17 8.74 53.95
C CYS A 374 -33.20 10.24 54.30
N SER A 375 -32.21 11.04 53.89
CA SER A 375 -32.08 12.44 54.30
C SER A 375 -33.21 13.36 53.81
N ALA A 376 -33.95 12.92 52.80
CA ALA A 376 -35.10 13.63 52.24
C ALA A 376 -36.44 13.23 52.88
N VAL A 377 -36.44 12.28 53.83
CA VAL A 377 -37.64 11.71 54.46
C VAL A 377 -37.47 11.65 55.98
N ASP A 378 -38.56 11.62 56.74
CA ASP A 378 -38.51 11.56 58.21
C ASP A 378 -38.29 10.11 58.71
N TYR A 379 -37.45 9.34 58.02
CA TYR A 379 -37.15 7.93 58.33
C TYR A 379 -35.64 7.68 58.43
N GLU A 380 -35.25 6.69 59.23
CA GLU A 380 -33.90 6.20 59.44
C GLU A 380 -33.82 4.67 59.30
N GLY A 381 -32.62 4.11 59.39
CA GLY A 381 -32.32 2.70 59.13
C GLY A 381 -31.68 2.47 57.76
N ASP A 382 -31.14 1.26 57.55
CA ASP A 382 -30.38 0.93 56.33
C ASP A 382 -31.23 0.96 55.06
N ASN A 383 -32.55 0.85 55.20
CA ASN A 383 -33.54 0.88 54.13
C ASN A 383 -34.68 1.89 54.38
N CYS A 384 -34.45 2.91 55.22
CA CYS A 384 -35.44 3.92 55.62
C CYS A 384 -36.73 3.34 56.22
N GLU A 385 -36.62 2.21 56.93
CA GLU A 385 -37.76 1.46 57.47
C GLU A 385 -38.25 1.92 58.84
N THR A 386 -37.50 2.78 59.53
CA THR A 386 -37.79 3.23 60.90
C THR A 386 -38.17 4.71 60.90
N GLU A 387 -39.30 5.09 61.50
CA GLU A 387 -39.68 6.51 61.62
C GLU A 387 -38.72 7.24 62.57
N THR A 388 -38.23 8.42 62.16
CA THR A 388 -37.27 9.19 62.95
C THR A 388 -37.93 9.70 64.22
N ALA A 389 -37.36 9.37 65.38
CA ALA A 389 -37.91 9.80 66.65
C ALA A 389 -37.83 11.34 66.80
N CYS A 390 -38.97 11.99 67.04
CA CYS A 390 -39.02 13.42 67.39
C CYS A 390 -38.16 13.68 68.65
N THR A 391 -37.06 14.41 68.49
CA THR A 391 -36.31 14.94 69.62
C THR A 391 -37.01 16.21 70.12
N VAL A 392 -37.54 16.15 71.33
CA VAL A 392 -38.32 17.21 72.01
C VAL A 392 -37.44 18.32 72.56
#